data_AF-A0A1I4E4K7-F1
#
_entry.id   AF-A0A1I4E4K7-F1
#
_cell.length_a   1.000
_cell.length_b   1.000
_cell.length_c   1.000
_cell.angle_alpha   90.00
_cell.angle_beta   90.00
_cell.angle_gamma   90.00
#
_symmetry.space_group_name_H-M   'P 1'
#
loop_
_entity.id
_entity.type
_entity.pdbx_description
1 polymer ?
#
loop_
_entity_poly.entity_id
_entity_poly.type
_entity_poly.pdbx_seq_one_letter_code
_entity_poly.pdbx_strand_id
1 'polypeptide(L)' 'MTKKPFTTRLDPAILALAQKLAEVDRRSMTAVIEVALIEYAERRGLKPIKIEE' A
#
# COMPACT_ATOMS: atom_id res chain seq x y z
N MET A 1 -3.24 -14.06 -9.04
CA MET A 1 -1.87 -13.80 -8.57
C MET A 1 -1.84 -13.95 -7.06
N THR A 2 -0.94 -14.79 -6.55
CA THR A 2 -0.74 -14.96 -5.11
C THR A 2 0.10 -13.78 -4.62
N LYS A 3 -0.42 -12.98 -3.69
CA LYS A 3 0.34 -11.86 -3.11
C LYS A 3 1.49 -12.42 -2.27
N LYS A 4 2.69 -11.86 -2.42
CA LYS A 4 3.83 -12.20 -1.56
C LYS A 4 3.80 -11.38 -0.26
N PRO A 5 4.10 -11.98 0.90
CA PRO A 5 4.22 -11.24 2.14
C PRO A 5 5.36 -10.22 2.05
N PHE A 6 5.11 -9.02 2.58
CA PHE A 6 6.09 -7.94 2.66
C PHE A 6 6.21 -7.48 4.11
N THR A 7 7.38 -7.65 4.70
CA THR A 7 7.69 -7.20 6.06
C THR A 7 8.50 -5.92 5.98
N THR A 8 8.04 -4.86 6.64
CA THR A 8 8.75 -3.58 6.73
C THR A 8 8.63 -2.97 8.12
N ARG A 9 9.54 -2.08 8.47
CA ARG A 9 9.47 -1.27 9.69
C ARG A 9 8.83 0.07 9.34
N LEU A 10 7.81 0.46 10.10
CA LEU A 10 7.15 1.75 9.99
C LEU A 10 7.21 2.48 11.33
N ASP A 11 7.22 3.80 11.26
CA ASP A 11 6.99 4.62 12.44
C ASP A 11 5.63 4.26 13.07
N PRO A 12 5.53 4.10 14.40
CA PRO A 12 4.29 3.69 15.05
C PRO A 12 3.10 4.62 14.77
N ALA A 13 3.32 5.93 14.63
CA ALA A 13 2.26 6.88 14.33
C ALA A 13 1.75 6.71 12.90
N ILE A 14 2.63 6.40 11.95
CA ILE A 14 2.27 6.11 10.56
C ILE A 14 1.52 4.78 10.45
N LEU A 15 1.93 3.76 11.22
CA LEU A 15 1.21 2.48 11.28
C LEU A 15 -0.23 2.68 11.81
N ALA A 16 -0.39 3.46 12.88
CA ALA A 16 -1.71 3.77 13.43
C ALA A 16 -2.59 4.54 12.43
N LEU A 17 -2.00 5.47 11.68
CA LEU A 17 -2.70 6.17 10.60
C LEU A 17 -3.16 5.22 9.49
N ALA A 18 -2.30 4.32 9.04
CA ALA A 18 -2.63 3.33 8.01
C ALA A 18 -3.78 2.40 8.46
N GLN A 19 -3.77 2.00 9.73
CA GLN A 19 -4.83 1.19 10.33
C GLN A 19 -6.17 1.95 10.32
N LYS A 20 -6.17 3.23 10.72
CA LYS A 20 -7.38 4.07 10.72
C LYS A 20 -7.94 4.29 9.31
N LEU A 21 -7.07 4.49 8.32
CA LEU A 21 -7.48 4.62 6.91
C LEU A 21 -8.15 3.33 6.42
N ALA A 22 -7.59 2.17 6.76
CA ALA A 22 -8.17 0.87 6.39
C ALA A 22 -9.60 0.69 6.96
N GLU A 23 -9.82 1.13 8.21
CA GLU A 23 -11.15 1.11 8.83
C GLU A 23 -12.15 2.02 8.13
N VAL A 24 -11.75 3.28 7.86
CA VAL A 24 -12.60 4.27 7.18
C VAL A 24 -12.99 3.80 5.78
N ASP A 25 -12.04 3.23 5.04
CA ASP A 25 -12.26 2.76 3.67
C ASP A 25 -12.94 1.39 3.59
N ARG A 26 -13.12 0.70 4.74
CA ARG A 26 -13.57 -0.70 4.83
C ARG A 26 -12.75 -1.63 3.93
N ARG A 27 -11.43 -1.46 3.95
CA ARG A 27 -10.46 -2.20 3.14
C ARG A 27 -9.38 -2.81 4.04
N SER A 28 -8.62 -3.76 3.49
CA SER A 28 -7.42 -4.23 4.19
C SER A 28 -6.33 -3.16 4.17
N MET A 29 -5.51 -3.13 5.22
CA MET A 29 -4.34 -2.24 5.28
C MET A 29 -3.40 -2.45 4.08
N THR A 30 -3.25 -3.68 3.60
CA THR A 30 -2.50 -3.99 2.37
C THR A 30 -3.07 -3.25 1.16
N ALA A 31 -4.38 -3.24 0.98
CA ALA A 31 -5.01 -2.56 -0.16
C ALA A 31 -4.83 -1.03 -0.08
N VAL A 32 -4.91 -0.45 1.12
CA VAL A 32 -4.63 0.98 1.35
C VAL A 32 -3.20 1.32 0.95
N ILE A 33 -2.22 0.50 1.38
CA ILE A 33 -0.80 0.70 1.03
C ILE A 33 -0.58 0.58 -0.48
N GLU A 34 -1.18 -0.43 -1.13
CA GLU A 34 -1.08 -0.61 -2.59
C GLU A 34 -1.61 0.61 -3.34
N VAL A 35 -2.78 1.13 -2.96
CA VAL A 35 -3.36 2.34 -3.57
C VAL A 35 -2.45 3.55 -3.36
N ALA A 36 -1.98 3.78 -2.13
CA ALA A 36 -1.10 4.91 -1.82
C ALA A 36 0.21 4.86 -2.63
N LEU A 37 0.78 3.66 -2.84
CA LEU A 37 1.97 3.47 -3.66
C LEU A 37 1.70 3.75 -5.14
N ILE A 38 0.56 3.30 -5.67
CA ILE A 38 0.15 3.56 -7.06
C ILE A 38 -0.01 5.07 -7.27
N GLU A 39 -0.78 5.75 -6.41
CA GLU A 39 -0.99 7.19 -6.53
C GLU A 39 0.31 7.99 -6.41
N TYR A 40 1.20 7.58 -5.49
CA TYR A 40 2.51 8.21 -5.34
C TYR A 40 3.40 8.02 -6.57
N ALA A 41 3.36 6.84 -7.19
CA ALA A 41 4.06 6.54 -8.43
C ALA A 41 3.51 7.38 -9.61
N GLU A 42 2.19 7.46 -9.75
CA GLU A 42 1.52 8.23 -10.80
C GLU A 42 1.88 9.73 -10.73
N ARG A 43 1.91 10.31 -9.54
CA ARG A 43 2.35 11.70 -9.32
C ARG A 43 3.80 11.95 -9.75
N ARG A 44 4.61 10.90 -9.88
CA ARG A 44 6.00 10.93 -10.35
C ARG A 44 6.16 10.45 -11.79
N GLY A 45 5.07 10.16 -12.49
CA GLY A 45 5.10 9.62 -13.86
C GLY A 45 5.61 8.17 -13.94
N LEU A 46 5.65 7.45 -12.81
CA LEU A 46 6.08 6.06 -12.75
C LEU A 46 4.86 5.15 -12.93
N LYS A 47 5.05 4.04 -13.65
CA LYS A 47 4.03 2.99 -13.83
C LYS A 47 4.47 1.70 -13.14
N PRO A 48 3.54 0.93 -12.55
CA PRO A 48 3.86 -0.39 -12.03
C PRO A 48 4.43 -1.26 -13.15
N ILE A 49 5.60 -1.84 -12.92
CA ILE A 49 6.15 -2.86 -13.83
C ILE A 49 5.32 -4.12 -13.60
N LYS A 50 4.66 -4.61 -14.65
CA LYS A 50 4.02 -5.93 -14.59
C LYS A 50 5.14 -6.97 -14.51
N ILE A 51 5.30 -7.57 -13.34
CA ILE A 51 6.15 -8.75 -13.17
C ILE A 51 5.25 -9.96 -13.47
N GLU A 52 5.49 -10.61 -14.60
CA GLU A 52 4.91 -11.92 -14.88
C GLU A 52 5.66 -12.93 -14.00
N GLU A 53 4.93 -13.59 -13.10
CA GLU A 53 5.40 -14.76 -12.32
C GLU A 53 4.67 -16.01 -12.77
#